data_AF-E0QU00-F1
#
_entry.id   AF-E0QU00-F1
#
_cell.length_a   1.000
_cell.length_b   1.000
_cell.length_c   1.000
_cell.angle_alpha   90.00
_cell.angle_beta   90.00
_cell.angle_gamma   90.00
#
_symmetry.space_group_name_H-M   'P 1'
#
loop_
_entity.id
_entity.type
_entity.pdbx_description
1 polymer ?
#
loop_
_entity_poly.entity_id
_entity_poly.type
_entity_poly.pdbx_seq_one_letter_code
_entity_poly.pdbx_strand_id
1 'polypeptide(L)'
;INRAADDAAGLAISEGLRTQVGGNRQAVRNAQDGISLVQTAEGALNEVHSILQRMRTLAVQGANDSNSPQARDNINTELTQLREELERIGNVTNFNGTQLLDGSASAEKALKFQVGANGTQNDRITVDLRDADVTKISKFNIDTPVSKVKYAQAEIAGKGKYALNIEGKTLEFEVKEDNGAVKNKAEDLTKLLEDAMKKADFEGYVAGGSNFVEAKAKVDLTTKPAAGTYKLTIGGNEYSIDAKAGDTEQGSVVDRLNAKLKGTGYDLTYDKGTGKLKITADDTVKDVQKDFKLEVPATALPNATKNPIFEGKIGENHGKGFKFEVEDGKITFSRADGKNMDIKLDHSLVKAGQTPGTGDTAVDLKALDANKGALAADAYTEKKTNAYLTVKDHDSAQDLIRVLD
;
A
#
# COMPACT_ATOMS: atom_id res chain seq x y z
N ILE A 1 28.82 -34.05 72.44
CA ILE A 1 28.29 -35.42 72.56
C ILE A 1 29.08 -36.28 71.58
N ASN A 2 29.89 -37.22 72.07
CA ASN A 2 30.81 -37.98 71.21
C ASN A 2 30.24 -39.33 70.77
N ARG A 3 29.20 -39.84 71.46
CA ARG A 3 28.47 -41.07 71.12
C ARG A 3 26.98 -40.89 71.42
N ALA A 4 26.11 -41.57 70.65
CA ALA A 4 24.66 -41.53 70.83
C ALA A 4 24.18 -42.04 72.21
N ALA A 5 25.01 -42.82 72.90
CA ALA A 5 24.73 -43.32 74.25
C ALA A 5 24.89 -42.27 75.36
N ASP A 6 25.64 -41.17 75.12
CA ASP A 6 25.92 -40.15 76.15
C ASP A 6 24.72 -39.20 76.34
N ASP A 7 24.08 -38.80 75.24
CA ASP A 7 22.87 -37.98 75.23
C ASP A 7 22.21 -38.10 73.85
N ALA A 8 21.27 -39.04 73.72
CA ALA A 8 20.59 -39.31 72.47
C ALA A 8 19.75 -38.10 71.99
N ALA A 9 19.16 -37.34 72.92
CA ALA A 9 18.32 -36.19 72.58
C ALA A 9 19.17 -35.00 72.12
N GLY A 10 20.27 -34.69 72.83
CA GLY A 10 21.20 -33.64 72.44
C GLY A 10 21.93 -33.96 71.14
N LEU A 11 22.25 -35.23 70.86
CA LEU A 11 22.82 -35.64 69.58
C LEU A 11 21.80 -35.46 68.44
N ALA A 12 20.56 -35.87 68.65
CA ALA A 12 19.50 -35.70 67.66
C ALA A 12 19.25 -34.22 67.32
N ILE A 13 19.23 -33.34 68.33
CA ILE A 13 19.11 -31.88 68.11
C ILE A 13 20.33 -31.34 67.36
N SER A 14 21.54 -31.74 67.76
CA SER A 14 22.79 -31.26 67.15
C SER A 14 22.92 -31.69 65.69
N GLU A 15 22.54 -32.93 65.34
CA GLU A 15 22.53 -33.41 63.96
C GLU A 15 21.40 -32.76 63.13
N GLY A 16 20.25 -32.46 63.75
CA GLY A 16 19.19 -31.67 63.15
C GLY A 16 19.66 -30.27 62.75
N LEU A 17 20.31 -29.56 63.68
CA LEU A 17 20.90 -28.25 63.42
C LEU A 17 22.02 -28.31 62.38
N ARG A 18 22.86 -29.35 62.41
CA ARG A 18 23.91 -29.57 61.40
C ARG A 18 23.33 -29.74 60.00
N THR A 19 22.23 -30.50 59.89
CA THR A 19 21.49 -30.69 58.64
C THR A 19 20.88 -29.36 58.16
N GLN A 20 20.26 -28.60 59.06
CA GLN A 20 19.67 -27.30 58.74
C GLN A 20 20.71 -26.28 58.27
N VAL A 21 21.90 -26.24 58.90
CA VAL A 21 23.03 -25.40 58.46
C VAL A 21 23.52 -25.84 57.08
N GLY A 22 23.62 -27.14 56.83
CA GLY A 22 23.97 -27.68 55.51
C GLY A 22 22.96 -27.26 54.43
N GLY A 23 21.66 -27.39 54.73
CA GLY A 23 20.57 -26.95 53.86
C GLY A 23 20.62 -25.45 53.58
N ASN A 24 20.78 -24.62 54.60
CA ASN A 24 20.90 -23.17 54.45
C ASN A 24 22.13 -22.76 53.63
N ARG A 25 23.26 -23.46 53.75
CA ARG A 25 24.44 -23.18 52.92
C ARG A 25 24.18 -23.46 51.43
N GLN A 26 23.43 -24.52 51.11
CA GLN A 26 23.03 -24.77 49.72
C GLN A 26 21.98 -23.76 49.26
N ALA A 27 21.04 -23.39 50.11
CA ALA A 27 20.04 -22.37 49.83
C ALA A 27 20.65 -21.01 49.48
N VAL A 28 21.72 -20.60 50.16
CA VAL A 28 22.48 -19.38 49.81
C VAL A 28 23.06 -19.48 48.39
N ARG A 29 23.63 -20.63 48.01
CA ARG A 29 24.12 -20.82 46.63
C ARG A 29 22.98 -20.77 45.61
N ASN A 30 21.87 -21.44 45.89
CA ASN A 30 20.69 -21.39 45.01
C ASN A 30 20.16 -19.95 44.85
N ALA A 31 20.19 -19.15 45.92
CA ALA A 31 19.80 -17.74 45.86
C ALA A 31 20.78 -16.91 44.99
N GLN A 32 22.09 -17.18 45.08
CA GLN A 32 23.10 -16.56 44.22
C GLN A 32 22.90 -16.93 42.74
N ASP A 33 22.53 -18.18 42.45
CA ASP A 33 22.17 -18.62 41.10
C ASP A 33 20.92 -17.87 40.59
N GLY A 34 19.91 -17.70 41.45
CA GLY A 34 18.72 -16.91 41.15
C GLY A 34 19.03 -15.45 40.83
N ILE A 35 19.94 -14.82 41.59
CA ILE A 35 20.41 -13.45 41.31
C ILE A 35 21.11 -13.39 39.96
N SER A 36 22.02 -14.33 39.69
CA SER A 36 22.78 -14.37 38.44
C SER A 36 21.86 -14.54 37.22
N LEU A 37 20.82 -15.37 37.34
CA LEU A 37 19.79 -15.54 36.32
C LEU A 37 19.02 -14.25 36.05
N VAL A 38 18.53 -13.57 37.10
CA VAL A 38 17.79 -12.31 36.95
C VAL A 38 18.67 -11.23 36.34
N GLN A 39 19.94 -11.13 36.74
CA GLN A 39 20.90 -10.20 36.14
C GLN A 39 21.16 -10.48 34.65
N THR A 40 21.16 -11.76 34.26
CA THR A 40 21.32 -12.15 32.85
C THR A 40 20.10 -11.72 32.04
N ALA A 41 18.88 -11.95 32.57
CA ALA A 41 17.65 -11.48 31.96
C ALA A 41 17.59 -9.94 31.88
N GLU A 42 17.94 -9.24 32.96
CA GLU A 42 17.94 -7.78 33.03
C GLU A 42 18.95 -7.15 32.05
N GLY A 43 20.16 -7.72 31.94
CA GLY A 43 21.15 -7.28 30.96
C GLY A 43 20.63 -7.38 29.52
N ALA A 44 19.98 -8.49 29.16
CA ALA A 44 19.37 -8.65 27.85
C ALA A 44 18.17 -7.70 27.63
N LEU A 45 17.35 -7.47 28.66
CA LEU A 45 16.23 -6.52 28.59
C LEU A 45 16.69 -5.06 28.43
N ASN A 46 17.87 -4.69 28.92
CA ASN A 46 18.45 -3.36 28.68
C ASN A 46 18.80 -3.15 27.20
N GLU A 47 19.28 -4.19 26.50
CA GLU A 47 19.49 -4.14 25.05
C GLU A 47 18.17 -4.04 24.29
N VAL A 48 17.16 -4.83 24.70
CA VAL A 48 15.79 -4.73 24.16
C VAL A 48 15.23 -3.31 24.31
N HIS A 49 15.41 -2.68 25.47
CA HIS A 49 14.98 -1.32 25.71
C HIS A 49 15.67 -0.32 24.78
N SER A 50 17.00 -0.44 24.62
CA SER A 50 17.79 0.42 23.73
C SER A 50 17.37 0.26 22.26
N ILE A 51 17.08 -0.96 21.82
CA ILE A 51 16.56 -1.23 20.47
C ILE A 51 15.19 -0.58 20.28
N LEU A 52 14.25 -0.75 21.22
CA LEU A 52 12.91 -0.15 21.12
C LEU A 52 12.98 1.39 21.09
N GLN A 53 13.86 2.00 21.88
CA GLN A 53 14.11 3.45 21.80
C GLN A 53 14.67 3.88 20.43
N ARG A 54 15.58 3.10 19.84
CA ARG A 54 16.08 3.35 18.48
C ARG A 54 14.96 3.23 17.45
N MET A 55 14.14 2.18 17.53
CA MET A 55 12.98 2.00 16.64
C MET A 55 12.00 3.16 16.76
N ARG A 56 11.76 3.67 17.96
CA ARG A 56 10.92 4.85 18.19
C ARG A 56 11.49 6.10 17.55
N THR A 57 12.80 6.31 17.67
CA THR A 57 13.49 7.44 17.03
C THR A 57 13.35 7.39 15.51
N LEU A 58 13.51 6.20 14.92
CA LEU A 58 13.31 5.97 13.49
C LEU A 58 11.87 6.19 13.05
N ALA A 59 10.89 5.78 13.86
CA ALA A 59 9.47 6.01 13.59
C ALA A 59 9.15 7.51 13.54
N VAL A 60 9.62 8.28 14.54
CA VAL A 60 9.47 9.75 14.56
C VAL A 60 10.21 10.41 13.39
N GLN A 61 11.41 9.94 13.05
CA GLN A 61 12.14 10.45 11.88
C GLN A 61 11.36 10.19 10.58
N GLY A 62 10.81 8.99 10.43
CA GLY A 62 10.03 8.57 9.28
C GLY A 62 8.69 9.30 9.12
N ALA A 63 8.14 9.83 10.22
CA ALA A 63 6.89 10.61 10.19
C ALA A 63 7.02 11.97 9.50
N ASN A 64 8.21 12.46 9.18
CA ASN A 64 8.38 13.73 8.48
C ASN A 64 8.13 13.62 6.96
N ASP A 65 7.21 14.43 6.44
CA ASP A 65 6.87 14.49 5.00
C ASP A 65 7.96 15.10 4.11
N SER A 66 8.97 15.74 4.71
CA SER A 66 10.16 16.20 3.98
C SER A 66 11.08 15.05 3.56
N ASN A 67 10.90 13.83 4.07
CA ASN A 67 11.69 12.67 3.66
C ASN A 67 11.29 12.17 2.27
N SER A 68 12.28 11.83 1.45
CA SER A 68 12.03 11.14 0.19
C SER A 68 11.54 9.70 0.41
N PRO A 69 10.85 9.10 -0.58
CA PRO A 69 10.46 7.68 -0.52
C PRO A 69 11.65 6.75 -0.26
N GLN A 70 12.79 7.00 -0.92
CA GLN A 70 14.03 6.24 -0.72
C GLN A 70 14.54 6.32 0.73
N ALA A 71 14.45 7.49 1.37
CA ALA A 71 14.87 7.66 2.77
C ALA A 71 13.98 6.86 3.72
N ARG A 72 12.65 6.83 3.47
CA ARG A 72 11.70 6.02 4.24
C ARG A 72 11.94 4.52 4.06
N ASP A 73 12.33 4.08 2.86
CA ASP A 73 12.70 2.68 2.61
C ASP A 73 13.96 2.25 3.36
N ASN A 74 14.97 3.11 3.45
CA ASN A 74 16.15 2.85 4.26
C ASN A 74 15.80 2.74 5.76
N ILE A 75 14.93 3.63 6.27
CA ILE A 75 14.45 3.55 7.66
C ILE A 75 13.69 2.24 7.90
N ASN A 76 12.82 1.82 6.97
CA ASN A 76 12.11 0.52 7.06
C ASN A 76 13.06 -0.67 7.11
N THR A 77 14.17 -0.59 6.38
CA THR A 77 15.20 -1.64 6.37
C THR A 77 15.87 -1.73 7.75
N GLU A 78 16.24 -0.59 8.34
CA GLU A 78 16.80 -0.54 9.70
C GLU A 78 15.80 -1.05 10.76
N LEU A 79 14.53 -0.63 10.68
CA LEU A 79 13.46 -1.14 11.55
C LEU A 79 13.31 -2.67 11.47
N THR A 80 13.44 -3.25 10.28
CA THR A 80 13.37 -4.70 10.07
C THR A 80 14.54 -5.42 10.75
N GLN A 81 15.75 -4.88 10.62
CA GLN A 81 16.95 -5.43 11.27
C GLN A 81 16.86 -5.35 12.80
N LEU A 82 16.36 -4.23 13.33
CA LEU A 82 16.16 -4.06 14.77
C LEU A 82 15.12 -5.05 15.33
N ARG A 83 14.04 -5.31 14.59
CA ARG A 83 13.07 -6.36 14.94
C ARG A 83 13.72 -7.75 14.97
N GLU A 84 14.50 -8.08 13.96
CA GLU A 84 15.23 -9.37 13.90
C GLU A 84 16.17 -9.52 15.08
N GLU A 85 16.81 -8.43 15.49
CA GLU A 85 17.68 -8.42 16.65
C GLU A 85 16.92 -8.61 17.98
N LEU A 86 15.73 -8.01 18.13
CA LEU A 86 14.85 -8.30 19.28
C LEU A 86 14.49 -9.79 19.34
N GLU A 87 14.06 -10.35 18.21
CA GLU A 87 13.72 -11.77 18.11
C GLU A 87 14.93 -12.66 18.43
N ARG A 88 16.12 -12.30 17.94
CA ARG A 88 17.36 -13.00 18.26
C ARG A 88 17.65 -12.96 19.75
N ILE A 89 17.61 -11.79 20.41
CA ILE A 89 17.86 -11.65 21.85
C ILE A 89 16.90 -12.52 22.66
N GLY A 90 15.60 -12.50 22.33
CA GLY A 90 14.61 -13.37 22.97
C GLY A 90 14.95 -14.85 22.89
N ASN A 91 15.41 -15.30 21.72
CA ASN A 91 15.72 -16.71 21.44
C ASN A 91 17.09 -17.19 21.98
N VAL A 92 18.06 -16.29 22.17
CA VAL A 92 19.41 -16.68 22.62
C VAL A 92 19.65 -16.48 24.11
N THR A 93 18.84 -15.67 24.79
CA THR A 93 19.05 -15.33 26.20
C THR A 93 18.73 -16.54 27.08
N ASN A 94 19.79 -17.20 27.54
CA ASN A 94 19.69 -18.42 28.33
C ASN A 94 20.57 -18.35 29.59
N PHE A 95 20.17 -19.08 30.61
CA PHE A 95 20.98 -19.34 31.80
C PHE A 95 21.01 -20.84 32.06
N ASN A 96 22.21 -21.43 32.00
CA ASN A 96 22.44 -22.86 32.21
C ASN A 96 21.49 -23.76 31.37
N GLY A 97 21.32 -23.41 30.09
CA GLY A 97 20.46 -24.15 29.15
C GLY A 97 18.95 -23.86 29.27
N THR A 98 18.53 -23.03 30.22
CA THR A 98 17.14 -22.56 30.32
C THR A 98 16.97 -21.24 29.59
N GLN A 99 16.05 -21.18 28.63
CA GLN A 99 15.71 -19.92 27.95
C GLN A 99 14.93 -19.00 28.89
N LEU A 100 15.25 -17.71 28.86
CA LEU A 100 14.71 -16.73 29.83
C LEU A 100 13.63 -15.83 29.21
N LEU A 101 13.80 -15.41 27.96
CA LEU A 101 13.05 -14.30 27.34
C LEU A 101 12.15 -14.72 26.17
N ASP A 102 11.93 -16.02 25.98
CA ASP A 102 11.06 -16.60 24.93
C ASP A 102 9.67 -17.01 25.46
N GLY A 103 9.37 -16.66 26.72
CA GLY A 103 8.15 -17.04 27.41
C GLY A 103 8.12 -18.48 27.93
N SER A 104 9.14 -19.31 27.69
CA SER A 104 9.18 -20.70 28.16
C SER A 104 9.36 -20.84 29.68
N ALA A 105 10.03 -19.86 30.31
CA ALA A 105 10.24 -19.76 31.76
C ALA A 105 9.11 -19.00 32.50
N SER A 106 7.86 -19.31 32.18
CA SER A 106 6.68 -18.63 32.72
C SER A 106 5.67 -19.56 33.38
N ALA A 107 4.82 -19.00 34.25
CA ALA A 107 3.70 -19.70 34.90
C ALA A 107 4.10 -21.04 35.54
N GLU A 108 3.58 -22.17 35.06
CA GLU A 108 3.87 -23.50 35.62
C GLU A 108 5.35 -23.90 35.46
N LYS A 109 6.02 -23.36 34.44
CA LYS A 109 7.44 -23.53 34.13
C LYS A 109 8.33 -22.43 34.72
N ALA A 110 7.74 -21.52 35.52
CA ALA A 110 8.51 -20.51 36.23
C ALA A 110 9.58 -21.15 37.12
N LEU A 111 10.72 -20.47 37.22
CA LEU A 111 11.91 -21.01 37.84
C LEU A 111 11.82 -20.87 39.36
N LYS A 112 12.02 -21.98 40.05
CA LYS A 112 11.79 -22.13 41.49
C LYS A 112 13.13 -22.32 42.19
N PHE A 113 13.51 -21.37 43.02
CA PHE A 113 14.74 -21.39 43.79
C PHE A 113 14.43 -21.71 45.25
N GLN A 114 15.00 -22.80 45.75
CA GLN A 114 14.92 -23.18 47.16
C GLN A 114 15.91 -22.33 47.96
N VAL A 115 15.39 -21.45 48.82
CA VAL A 115 16.15 -20.46 49.60
C VAL A 115 16.09 -20.67 51.12
N GLY A 116 15.44 -21.73 51.59
CA GLY A 116 15.51 -22.20 52.97
C GLY A 116 15.79 -23.70 53.08
N ALA A 117 16.03 -24.17 54.30
CA ALA A 117 16.36 -25.57 54.58
C ALA A 117 15.15 -26.52 54.58
N ASN A 118 13.91 -26.02 54.61
CA ASN A 118 12.72 -26.85 54.71
C ASN A 118 11.94 -26.92 53.39
N GLY A 119 11.22 -28.00 53.16
CA GLY A 119 10.39 -28.20 51.95
C GLY A 119 9.09 -27.40 51.91
N THR A 120 9.01 -26.24 52.56
CA THR A 120 7.78 -25.43 52.61
C THR A 120 7.76 -24.37 51.52
N GLN A 121 6.57 -23.85 51.19
CA GLN A 121 6.43 -22.78 50.20
C GLN A 121 7.11 -21.47 50.63
N ASN A 122 7.26 -21.24 51.93
CA ASN A 122 7.91 -20.04 52.48
C ASN A 122 9.43 -20.04 52.23
N ASP A 123 10.03 -21.22 51.98
CA ASP A 123 11.45 -21.39 51.74
C ASP A 123 11.79 -21.38 50.24
N ARG A 124 10.90 -20.84 49.39
CA ARG A 124 11.04 -20.84 47.93
C ARG A 124 10.74 -19.46 47.33
N ILE A 125 11.62 -19.02 46.44
CA ILE A 125 11.39 -17.86 45.55
C ILE A 125 11.04 -18.39 44.16
N THR A 126 10.01 -17.81 43.53
CA THR A 126 9.63 -18.13 42.15
C THR A 126 9.91 -16.92 41.27
N VAL A 127 10.69 -17.12 40.21
CA VAL A 127 10.95 -16.13 39.16
C VAL A 127 10.08 -16.49 37.98
N ASP A 128 9.05 -15.67 37.73
CA ASP A 128 8.11 -15.82 36.62
C ASP A 128 8.40 -14.74 35.57
N LEU A 129 8.88 -15.16 34.39
CA LEU A 129 9.29 -14.26 33.31
C LEU A 129 8.20 -14.08 32.24
N ARG A 130 6.92 -14.30 32.58
CA ARG A 130 5.81 -14.23 31.61
C ARG A 130 5.77 -12.91 30.84
N ASP A 131 6.08 -11.80 31.51
CA ASP A 131 5.95 -10.45 30.96
C ASP A 131 7.22 -10.03 30.20
N ALA A 132 8.29 -10.82 30.28
CA ALA A 132 9.57 -10.59 29.63
C ALA A 132 9.71 -11.39 28.32
N ASP A 133 8.60 -11.76 27.68
CA ASP A 133 8.58 -12.50 26.42
C ASP A 133 8.88 -11.57 25.22
N VAL A 134 10.16 -11.45 24.90
CA VAL A 134 10.67 -10.59 23.83
C VAL A 134 10.23 -11.10 22.45
N THR A 135 10.01 -12.41 22.29
CA THR A 135 9.55 -12.99 21.02
C THR A 135 8.11 -12.61 20.68
N LYS A 136 7.30 -12.25 21.67
CA LYS A 136 5.99 -11.62 21.44
C LYS A 136 6.12 -10.13 21.14
N ILE A 137 7.01 -9.43 21.84
CA ILE A 137 7.27 -8.00 21.61
C ILE A 137 7.76 -7.77 20.17
N SER A 138 8.66 -8.62 19.67
CA SER A 138 9.21 -8.51 18.30
C SER A 138 8.17 -8.72 17.19
N LYS A 139 6.96 -9.18 17.51
CA LYS A 139 5.85 -9.35 16.56
C LYS A 139 5.02 -8.08 16.36
N PHE A 140 5.24 -7.04 17.18
CA PHE A 140 4.50 -5.76 17.14
C PHE A 140 2.96 -5.94 17.08
N ASN A 141 2.50 -6.98 17.80
CA ASN A 141 1.15 -7.45 18.09
C ASN A 141 -0.07 -6.86 17.35
N ILE A 142 -0.08 -6.83 16.01
CA ILE A 142 -1.34 -6.67 15.27
C ILE A 142 -1.31 -7.54 14.00
N ASP A 143 -1.98 -8.69 14.07
CA ASP A 143 -2.53 -9.37 12.90
C ASP A 143 -3.70 -8.52 12.38
N THR A 144 -3.43 -7.43 11.66
CA THR A 144 -4.51 -6.81 10.88
C THR A 144 -4.69 -7.62 9.62
N PRO A 145 -5.94 -8.03 9.29
CA PRO A 145 -6.23 -8.48 7.95
C PRO A 145 -5.93 -7.30 7.01
N VAL A 146 -4.85 -7.41 6.24
CA VAL A 146 -4.53 -6.43 5.20
C VAL A 146 -5.16 -6.91 3.91
N SER A 147 -5.84 -6.02 3.19
CA SER A 147 -6.43 -6.36 1.90
C SER A 147 -5.35 -6.72 0.88
N LYS A 148 -5.62 -7.73 0.05
CA LYS A 148 -4.85 -8.13 -1.14
C LYS A 148 -5.47 -7.63 -2.44
N VAL A 149 -6.64 -7.01 -2.37
CA VAL A 149 -7.38 -6.54 -3.53
C VAL A 149 -6.68 -5.32 -4.10
N LYS A 150 -5.95 -5.50 -5.21
CA LYS A 150 -5.27 -4.40 -5.90
C LYS A 150 -6.19 -3.72 -6.91
N TYR A 151 -6.97 -4.53 -7.61
CA TYR A 151 -7.96 -4.06 -8.58
C TYR A 151 -9.30 -4.73 -8.29
N ALA A 152 -10.38 -4.06 -8.65
CA ALA A 152 -11.72 -4.63 -8.70
C ALA A 152 -12.28 -4.42 -10.11
N GLN A 153 -12.90 -5.45 -10.68
CA GLN A 153 -13.39 -5.42 -12.06
C GLN A 153 -14.85 -5.89 -12.13
N ALA A 154 -15.68 -5.15 -12.85
CA ALA A 154 -17.06 -5.53 -13.17
C ALA A 154 -17.32 -5.39 -14.68
N GLU A 155 -18.15 -6.28 -15.22
CA GLU A 155 -18.65 -6.20 -16.59
C GLU A 155 -20.04 -5.56 -16.62
N ILE A 156 -20.23 -4.54 -17.47
CA ILE A 156 -21.50 -3.82 -17.58
C ILE A 156 -22.22 -4.26 -18.88
N ALA A 157 -23.03 -5.30 -18.77
CA ALA A 157 -23.70 -5.90 -19.93
C ALA A 157 -25.06 -5.28 -20.30
N GLY A 158 -25.73 -4.58 -19.37
CA GLY A 158 -27.14 -4.19 -19.52
C GLY A 158 -27.40 -2.70 -19.36
N LYS A 159 -28.60 -2.26 -19.78
CA LYS A 159 -29.10 -0.91 -19.48
C LYS A 159 -29.60 -0.80 -18.04
N GLY A 160 -29.49 0.39 -17.48
CA GLY A 160 -30.03 0.75 -16.18
C GLY A 160 -29.12 1.69 -15.40
N LYS A 161 -29.59 2.08 -14.22
CA LYS A 161 -28.82 2.84 -13.26
C LYS A 161 -27.94 1.90 -12.45
N TYR A 162 -26.71 2.30 -12.16
CA TYR A 162 -25.73 1.57 -11.39
C TYR A 162 -25.22 2.47 -10.26
N ALA A 163 -25.02 1.89 -9.08
CA ALA A 163 -24.43 2.55 -7.92
C ALA A 163 -23.23 1.75 -7.46
N LEU A 164 -22.05 2.38 -7.46
CA LEU A 164 -20.77 1.82 -7.07
C LEU A 164 -20.36 2.42 -5.72
N ASN A 165 -20.33 1.61 -4.67
CA ASN A 165 -19.85 2.01 -3.35
C ASN A 165 -18.40 1.57 -3.17
N ILE A 166 -17.52 2.54 -2.93
CA ILE A 166 -16.09 2.31 -2.71
C ILE A 166 -15.67 3.08 -1.45
N GLU A 167 -15.20 2.35 -0.43
CA GLU A 167 -14.69 2.91 0.83
C GLU A 167 -15.64 3.96 1.46
N GLY A 168 -16.96 3.75 1.36
CA GLY A 168 -17.99 4.62 1.93
C GLY A 168 -18.43 5.78 1.05
N LYS A 169 -17.82 5.99 -0.13
CA LYS A 169 -18.30 6.94 -1.15
C LYS A 169 -19.11 6.20 -2.21
N THR A 170 -20.23 6.78 -2.64
CA THR A 170 -21.11 6.20 -3.67
C THR A 170 -21.03 6.98 -4.97
N LEU A 171 -20.78 6.28 -6.07
CA LEU A 171 -20.75 6.79 -7.44
C LEU A 171 -21.93 6.22 -8.23
N GLU A 172 -22.83 7.07 -8.72
CA GLU A 172 -24.01 6.64 -9.48
C GLU A 172 -23.91 7.02 -10.96
N PHE A 173 -24.15 6.08 -11.87
CA PHE A 173 -24.18 6.30 -13.31
C PHE A 173 -25.32 5.54 -13.99
N GLU A 174 -25.81 6.02 -15.13
CA GLU A 174 -26.91 5.39 -15.87
C GLU A 174 -26.50 4.99 -17.28
N VAL A 175 -26.51 3.68 -17.56
CA VAL A 175 -26.30 3.14 -18.90
C VAL A 175 -27.61 3.16 -19.66
N LYS A 176 -27.66 3.95 -20.72
CA LYS A 176 -28.83 4.12 -21.58
C LYS A 176 -28.78 3.20 -22.80
N GLU A 177 -29.94 3.03 -23.42
CA GLU A 177 -30.08 2.41 -24.73
C GLU A 177 -30.41 3.50 -25.74
N ASP A 178 -29.78 3.44 -26.91
CA ASP A 178 -30.01 4.37 -28.02
C ASP A 178 -30.13 3.54 -29.30
N ASN A 179 -31.24 3.69 -30.02
CA ASN A 179 -31.55 2.94 -31.24
C ASN A 179 -31.37 1.41 -31.11
N GLY A 180 -31.77 0.82 -29.97
CA GLY A 180 -31.67 -0.63 -29.75
C GLY A 180 -30.28 -1.12 -29.31
N ALA A 181 -29.29 -0.23 -29.17
CA ALA A 181 -27.95 -0.57 -28.71
C ALA A 181 -27.70 -0.01 -27.30
N VAL A 182 -27.26 -0.90 -26.39
CA VAL A 182 -26.82 -0.49 -25.04
C VAL A 182 -25.51 0.30 -25.16
N LYS A 183 -25.45 1.46 -24.50
CA LYS A 183 -24.26 2.34 -24.47
C LYS A 183 -23.22 1.85 -23.46
N ASN A 184 -22.77 0.61 -23.63
CA ASN A 184 -21.77 -0.03 -22.77
C ASN A 184 -20.38 -0.17 -23.44
N LYS A 185 -20.13 0.55 -24.53
CA LYS A 185 -18.80 0.62 -25.13
C LYS A 185 -17.85 1.45 -24.26
N ALA A 186 -16.55 1.25 -24.42
CA ALA A 186 -15.54 1.95 -23.63
C ALA A 186 -15.69 3.48 -23.68
N GLU A 187 -15.93 4.06 -24.86
CA GLU A 187 -16.14 5.51 -25.02
C GLU A 187 -17.39 6.02 -24.28
N ASP A 188 -18.46 5.23 -24.24
CA ASP A 188 -19.72 5.59 -23.58
C ASP A 188 -19.61 5.48 -22.06
N LEU A 189 -19.08 4.36 -21.56
CA LEU A 189 -18.86 4.11 -20.13
C LEU A 189 -17.84 5.09 -19.54
N THR A 190 -16.79 5.45 -20.28
CA THR A 190 -15.81 6.47 -19.85
C THR A 190 -16.48 7.80 -19.59
N LYS A 191 -17.29 8.30 -20.54
CA LYS A 191 -18.02 9.56 -20.38
C LYS A 191 -19.00 9.51 -19.21
N LEU A 192 -19.74 8.39 -19.07
CA LEU A 192 -20.68 8.20 -17.96
C LEU A 192 -19.98 8.24 -16.59
N LEU A 193 -18.82 7.59 -16.46
CA LEU A 193 -18.03 7.61 -15.23
C LEU A 193 -17.45 9.00 -14.93
N GLU A 194 -16.93 9.70 -15.95
CA GLU A 194 -16.44 11.07 -15.79
C GLU A 194 -17.54 12.02 -15.30
N ASP A 195 -18.74 11.95 -15.89
CA ASP A 195 -19.88 12.78 -15.51
C ASP A 195 -20.38 12.42 -14.10
N ALA A 196 -20.41 11.13 -13.77
CA ALA A 196 -20.77 10.64 -12.44
C ALA A 196 -19.79 11.14 -11.37
N MET A 197 -18.48 11.08 -11.63
CA MET A 197 -17.46 11.52 -10.69
C MET A 197 -17.54 13.03 -10.44
N LYS A 198 -17.71 13.83 -11.51
CA LYS A 198 -17.91 15.28 -11.38
C LYS A 198 -19.16 15.61 -10.57
N LYS A 199 -20.26 14.88 -10.77
CA LYS A 199 -21.52 15.10 -10.05
C LYS A 199 -21.41 14.72 -8.58
N ALA A 200 -20.70 13.65 -8.27
CA ALA A 200 -20.54 13.13 -6.92
C ALA A 200 -19.40 13.78 -6.11
N ASP A 201 -18.69 14.75 -6.70
CA ASP A 201 -17.42 15.28 -6.16
C ASP A 201 -16.47 14.15 -5.72
N PHE A 202 -16.41 13.11 -6.56
CA PHE A 202 -15.69 11.90 -6.26
C PHE A 202 -14.21 12.08 -6.62
N GLU A 203 -13.34 11.89 -5.63
CA GLU A 203 -11.89 11.91 -5.83
C GLU A 203 -11.46 10.70 -6.66
N GLY A 204 -11.16 10.92 -7.93
CA GLY A 204 -10.72 9.88 -8.85
C GLY A 204 -10.71 10.33 -10.31
N TYR A 205 -10.32 9.42 -11.20
CA TYR A 205 -10.23 9.68 -12.63
C TYR A 205 -10.45 8.43 -13.46
N VAL A 206 -10.94 8.61 -14.70
CA VAL A 206 -10.97 7.53 -15.69
C VAL A 206 -9.70 7.61 -16.53
N ALA A 207 -8.92 6.53 -16.52
CA ALA A 207 -7.80 6.30 -17.42
C ALA A 207 -8.31 6.34 -18.86
N GLY A 208 -7.99 7.44 -19.53
CA GLY A 208 -8.40 7.71 -20.91
C GLY A 208 -7.50 8.75 -21.59
N GLY A 209 -6.33 9.02 -21.02
CA GLY A 209 -5.24 9.75 -21.64
C GLY A 209 -4.10 8.77 -21.85
N SER A 210 -3.67 8.63 -23.10
CA SER A 210 -2.44 7.94 -23.41
C SER A 210 -1.31 8.97 -23.43
N ASN A 211 -0.09 8.57 -23.07
CA ASN A 211 1.11 9.39 -23.28
C ASN A 211 1.34 9.67 -24.76
N PHE A 212 0.56 9.00 -25.63
CA PHE A 212 0.43 9.36 -27.01
C PHE A 212 -0.98 9.11 -27.56
N VAL A 213 -1.45 9.96 -28.46
CA VAL A 213 -2.66 9.70 -29.26
C VAL A 213 -2.26 9.67 -30.72
N GLU A 214 -2.66 8.63 -31.46
CA GLU A 214 -2.42 8.50 -32.90
C GLU A 214 -3.72 8.75 -33.69
N ALA A 215 -3.61 9.41 -34.84
CA ALA A 215 -4.74 9.73 -35.69
C ALA A 215 -5.41 8.46 -36.25
N LYS A 216 -6.75 8.41 -36.16
CA LYS A 216 -7.55 7.31 -36.72
C LYS A 216 -7.51 7.27 -38.25
N ALA A 217 -7.27 8.41 -38.90
CA ALA A 217 -7.16 8.56 -40.36
C ALA A 217 -5.80 9.16 -40.76
N LYS A 218 -5.43 8.99 -42.04
CA LYS A 218 -4.24 9.65 -42.60
C LYS A 218 -4.45 11.15 -42.63
N VAL A 219 -3.45 11.91 -42.19
CA VAL A 219 -3.47 13.37 -42.22
C VAL A 219 -2.20 13.85 -42.89
N ASP A 220 -2.30 14.33 -44.13
CA ASP A 220 -1.13 14.79 -44.89
C ASP A 220 -0.72 16.20 -44.45
N LEU A 221 0.30 16.28 -43.58
CA LEU A 221 0.95 17.52 -43.13
C LEU A 221 2.41 17.60 -43.60
N THR A 222 2.71 17.03 -44.77
CA THR A 222 4.06 16.93 -45.33
C THR A 222 4.64 18.29 -45.76
N THR A 223 5.86 18.29 -46.31
CA THR A 223 6.65 19.47 -46.69
C THR A 223 6.06 20.33 -47.82
N LYS A 224 4.86 20.00 -48.32
CA LYS A 224 4.10 20.83 -49.27
C LYS A 224 2.68 21.09 -48.74
N PRO A 225 2.53 21.90 -47.67
CA PRO A 225 1.23 22.15 -47.07
C PRO A 225 0.32 22.95 -48.01
N ALA A 226 -1.00 22.78 -47.84
CA ALA A 226 -1.99 23.64 -48.46
C ALA A 226 -1.98 25.03 -47.81
N ALA A 227 -2.39 26.06 -48.56
CA ALA A 227 -2.54 27.40 -47.99
C ALA A 227 -3.67 27.44 -46.94
N GLY A 228 -3.36 28.01 -45.78
CA GLY A 228 -4.34 28.25 -44.71
C GLY A 228 -3.75 28.19 -43.30
N THR A 229 -4.62 28.35 -42.31
CA THR A 229 -4.28 28.35 -40.89
C THR A 229 -4.46 26.97 -40.28
N TYR A 230 -3.43 26.48 -39.60
CA TYR A 230 -3.45 25.24 -38.81
C TYR A 230 -3.41 25.63 -37.33
N LYS A 231 -4.36 25.14 -36.54
CA LYS A 231 -4.54 25.53 -35.14
C LYS A 231 -4.60 24.30 -34.23
N LEU A 232 -3.60 24.14 -33.38
CA LEU A 232 -3.59 23.13 -32.32
C LEU A 232 -3.99 23.79 -31.01
N THR A 233 -5.05 23.31 -30.38
CA THR A 233 -5.47 23.74 -29.04
C THR A 233 -5.11 22.63 -28.05
N ILE A 234 -4.46 22.96 -26.93
CA ILE A 234 -4.19 22.01 -25.83
C ILE A 234 -4.55 22.69 -24.50
N GLY A 235 -5.51 22.12 -23.77
CA GLY A 235 -5.91 22.62 -22.45
C GLY A 235 -6.40 24.08 -22.45
N GLY A 236 -6.97 24.53 -23.57
CA GLY A 236 -7.41 25.91 -23.78
C GLY A 236 -6.35 26.86 -24.36
N ASN A 237 -5.08 26.45 -24.43
CA ASN A 237 -4.02 27.23 -25.07
C ASN A 237 -3.96 26.97 -26.57
N GLU A 238 -3.79 28.02 -27.37
CA GLU A 238 -3.81 27.95 -28.83
C GLU A 238 -2.42 28.09 -29.45
N TYR A 239 -2.07 27.17 -30.34
CA TYR A 239 -0.83 27.13 -31.10
C TYR A 239 -1.16 27.12 -32.59
N SER A 240 -1.10 28.28 -33.24
CA SER A 240 -1.50 28.47 -34.63
C SER A 240 -0.32 28.75 -35.56
N ILE A 241 -0.33 28.24 -36.79
CA ILE A 241 0.60 28.59 -37.87
C ILE A 241 -0.17 28.85 -39.16
N ASP A 242 0.31 29.83 -39.94
CA ASP A 242 -0.19 30.11 -41.29
C ASP A 242 0.80 29.57 -42.32
N ALA A 243 0.36 28.68 -43.19
CA ALA A 243 1.19 28.12 -44.26
C ALA A 243 0.80 28.72 -45.61
N LYS A 244 1.79 29.00 -46.47
CA LYS A 244 1.56 29.29 -47.89
C LYS A 244 1.55 27.98 -48.68
N ALA A 245 0.84 27.96 -49.80
CA ALA A 245 0.75 26.78 -50.66
C ALA A 245 2.14 26.37 -51.15
N GLY A 246 2.58 25.16 -50.81
CA GLY A 246 3.85 24.61 -51.26
C GLY A 246 5.10 25.18 -50.55
N ASP A 247 4.96 25.77 -49.35
CA ASP A 247 6.08 26.22 -48.52
C ASP A 247 7.04 25.06 -48.18
N THR A 248 8.08 24.86 -48.98
CA THR A 248 9.12 23.84 -48.74
C THR A 248 10.28 24.34 -47.88
N GLU A 249 10.47 25.66 -47.77
CA GLU A 249 11.60 26.29 -47.07
C GLU A 249 11.40 26.41 -45.55
N GLN A 250 10.15 26.32 -45.06
CA GLN A 250 9.80 26.52 -43.64
C GLN A 250 9.66 25.22 -42.83
N GLY A 251 9.98 24.06 -43.42
CA GLY A 251 9.76 22.75 -42.80
C GLY A 251 8.30 22.29 -42.84
N SER A 252 8.02 21.09 -42.30
CA SER A 252 6.65 20.57 -42.27
C SER A 252 5.77 21.36 -41.27
N VAL A 253 4.44 21.27 -41.42
CA VAL A 253 3.50 21.88 -40.46
C VAL A 253 3.72 21.33 -39.04
N VAL A 254 4.11 20.05 -38.94
CA VAL A 254 4.42 19.40 -37.66
C VAL A 254 5.66 20.01 -37.00
N ASP A 255 6.74 20.22 -37.75
CA ASP A 255 7.97 20.85 -37.24
C ASP A 255 7.69 22.27 -36.73
N ARG A 256 6.87 23.02 -37.47
CA ARG A 256 6.48 24.39 -37.14
C ARG A 256 5.57 24.46 -35.91
N LEU A 257 4.66 23.51 -35.73
CA LEU A 257 3.83 23.40 -34.52
C LEU A 257 4.68 22.97 -33.31
N ASN A 258 5.59 22.00 -33.48
CA ASN A 258 6.52 21.60 -32.41
C ASN A 258 7.42 22.73 -31.93
N ALA A 259 7.86 23.61 -32.84
CA ALA A 259 8.61 24.80 -32.45
C ALA A 259 7.82 25.71 -31.50
N LYS A 260 6.48 25.74 -31.61
CA LYS A 260 5.58 26.47 -30.70
C LYS A 260 5.24 25.69 -29.43
N LEU A 261 5.28 24.36 -29.47
CA LEU A 261 5.05 23.49 -28.32
C LEU A 261 6.30 23.32 -27.42
N LYS A 262 7.45 23.87 -27.83
CA LYS A 262 8.71 23.72 -27.07
C LYS A 262 8.56 24.18 -25.61
N GLY A 263 8.83 23.28 -24.68
CA GLY A 263 8.75 23.54 -23.23
C GLY A 263 7.34 23.41 -22.65
N THR A 264 6.34 22.97 -23.43
CA THR A 264 4.98 22.71 -22.95
C THR A 264 4.77 21.27 -22.46
N GLY A 265 5.75 20.38 -22.70
CA GLY A 265 5.66 18.95 -22.39
C GLY A 265 4.88 18.12 -23.41
N TYR A 266 4.52 18.71 -24.56
CA TYR A 266 3.80 18.05 -25.65
C TYR A 266 4.62 18.07 -26.95
N ASP A 267 4.61 16.96 -27.69
CA ASP A 267 5.28 16.82 -28.98
C ASP A 267 4.32 16.23 -30.02
N LEU A 268 4.41 16.69 -31.26
CA LEU A 268 3.66 16.17 -32.40
C LEU A 268 4.61 15.45 -33.36
N THR A 269 4.25 14.28 -33.84
CA THR A 269 5.07 13.48 -34.76
C THR A 269 4.23 13.01 -35.94
N TYR A 270 4.87 12.86 -37.10
CA TYR A 270 4.26 12.34 -38.31
C TYR A 270 5.01 11.09 -38.78
N ASP A 271 4.31 9.97 -38.85
CA ASP A 271 4.87 8.72 -39.34
C ASP A 271 4.76 8.67 -40.87
N LYS A 272 5.92 8.67 -41.56
CA LYS A 272 6.00 8.64 -43.03
C LYS A 272 5.57 7.31 -43.64
N GLY A 273 5.61 6.22 -42.89
CA GLY A 273 5.20 4.89 -43.34
C GLY A 273 3.68 4.72 -43.29
N THR A 274 3.03 5.21 -42.24
CA THR A 274 1.57 5.08 -42.05
C THR A 274 0.77 6.29 -42.55
N GLY A 275 1.40 7.46 -42.64
CA GLY A 275 0.76 8.73 -42.98
C GLY A 275 -0.10 9.31 -41.86
N LYS A 276 0.16 8.93 -40.60
CA LYS A 276 -0.63 9.31 -39.42
C LYS A 276 0.12 10.28 -38.52
N LEU A 277 -0.64 11.14 -37.85
CA LEU A 277 -0.13 12.02 -36.80
C LEU A 277 -0.19 11.33 -35.45
N LYS A 278 0.79 11.63 -34.60
CA LYS A 278 0.86 11.18 -33.22
C LYS A 278 1.27 12.33 -32.33
N ILE A 279 0.44 12.69 -31.36
CA ILE A 279 0.81 13.63 -30.30
C ILE A 279 1.32 12.80 -29.10
N THR A 280 2.36 13.26 -28.43
CA THR A 280 2.96 12.64 -27.24
C THR A 280 3.04 13.66 -26.10
N ALA A 281 2.84 13.19 -24.87
CA ALA A 281 3.07 13.95 -23.64
C ALA A 281 4.27 13.35 -22.91
N ASP A 282 5.13 14.23 -22.38
CA ASP A 282 6.28 13.84 -21.57
C ASP A 282 5.97 13.83 -20.07
N ASP A 283 7.00 13.54 -19.27
CA ASP A 283 6.90 13.44 -17.82
C ASP A 283 6.60 14.77 -17.10
N THR A 284 6.69 15.93 -17.78
CA THR A 284 6.44 17.24 -17.18
C THR A 284 4.95 17.59 -17.08
N VAL A 285 4.11 16.86 -17.82
CA VAL A 285 2.65 16.99 -17.80
C VAL A 285 1.97 15.80 -17.09
N LYS A 286 2.72 15.10 -16.24
CA LYS A 286 2.18 14.16 -15.25
C LYS A 286 1.17 14.90 -14.36
N ASP A 287 0.09 14.20 -14.01
CA ASP A 287 -1.05 14.68 -13.20
C ASP A 287 -2.03 15.65 -13.88
N VAL A 288 -1.92 15.90 -15.19
CA VAL A 288 -2.74 16.89 -15.87
C VAL A 288 -3.29 16.34 -17.19
N GLN A 289 -4.57 15.94 -17.18
CA GLN A 289 -5.27 15.61 -18.41
C GLN A 289 -5.81 16.87 -19.08
N LYS A 290 -5.42 17.11 -20.33
CA LYS A 290 -5.90 18.24 -21.14
C LYS A 290 -6.59 17.74 -22.40
N ASP A 291 -7.68 18.38 -22.78
CA ASP A 291 -8.27 18.21 -24.10
C ASP A 291 -7.32 18.83 -25.15
N PHE A 292 -7.12 18.13 -26.26
CA PHE A 292 -6.45 18.68 -27.43
C PHE A 292 -7.29 18.55 -28.68
N LYS A 293 -7.11 19.49 -29.60
CA LYS A 293 -7.80 19.53 -30.88
C LYS A 293 -6.94 20.20 -31.94
N LEU A 294 -6.69 19.51 -33.05
CA LEU A 294 -6.02 20.06 -34.22
C LEU A 294 -7.05 20.39 -35.31
N GLU A 295 -7.10 21.66 -35.66
CA GLU A 295 -7.87 22.19 -36.76
C GLU A 295 -6.96 22.47 -37.96
N VAL A 296 -7.39 22.03 -39.14
CA VAL A 296 -6.64 22.17 -40.41
C VAL A 296 -7.49 22.90 -41.45
N PRO A 297 -6.89 23.63 -42.40
CA PRO A 297 -7.65 24.37 -43.39
C PRO A 297 -8.42 23.42 -44.32
N ALA A 298 -9.63 23.82 -44.73
CA ALA A 298 -10.52 23.00 -45.54
C ALA A 298 -9.91 22.57 -46.90
N THR A 299 -8.99 23.39 -47.43
CA THR A 299 -8.22 23.14 -48.66
C THR A 299 -7.22 21.99 -48.51
N ALA A 300 -6.85 21.59 -47.29
CA ALA A 300 -5.97 20.48 -47.00
C ALA A 300 -6.69 19.13 -46.93
N LEU A 301 -8.02 19.09 -47.10
CA LEU A 301 -8.84 17.89 -46.89
C LEU A 301 -9.38 17.33 -48.22
N PRO A 302 -8.84 16.19 -48.73
CA PRO A 302 -9.47 15.48 -49.82
C PRO A 302 -10.75 14.81 -49.30
N ASN A 303 -11.90 15.38 -49.67
CA ASN A 303 -13.27 15.10 -49.20
C ASN A 303 -13.68 15.83 -47.91
N ALA A 304 -14.37 16.94 -48.13
CA ALA A 304 -14.98 17.79 -47.13
C ALA A 304 -16.01 17.02 -46.27
N THR A 305 -15.58 16.47 -45.14
CA THR A 305 -16.48 16.28 -44.00
C THR A 305 -15.70 16.34 -42.68
N LYS A 306 -15.78 17.53 -42.08
CA LYS A 306 -15.63 17.87 -40.65
C LYS A 306 -14.22 17.85 -40.04
N ASN A 307 -13.64 19.05 -40.02
CA ASN A 307 -12.79 19.55 -38.95
C ASN A 307 -13.45 19.28 -37.57
N PRO A 308 -12.75 18.79 -36.52
CA PRO A 308 -11.34 18.38 -36.44
C PRO A 308 -11.10 16.89 -36.75
N ILE A 309 -9.95 16.58 -37.36
CA ILE A 309 -9.58 15.20 -37.74
C ILE A 309 -8.72 14.53 -36.66
N PHE A 310 -8.19 15.32 -35.72
CA PHE A 310 -7.29 14.84 -34.68
C PHE A 310 -7.56 15.59 -33.38
N GLU A 311 -8.34 14.95 -32.51
CA GLU A 311 -8.71 15.46 -31.19
C GLU A 311 -8.70 14.31 -30.18
N GLY A 312 -8.61 14.66 -28.90
CA GLY A 312 -8.61 13.69 -27.82
C GLY A 312 -8.18 14.31 -26.49
N LYS A 313 -7.82 13.46 -25.54
CA LYS A 313 -7.25 13.88 -24.26
C LYS A 313 -5.81 13.39 -24.15
N ILE A 314 -4.93 14.21 -23.62
CA ILE A 314 -3.50 13.92 -23.48
C ILE A 314 -2.99 14.28 -22.07
N GLY A 315 -2.11 13.42 -21.52
CA GLY A 315 -1.55 13.52 -20.16
C GLY A 315 -1.84 12.30 -19.29
N GLU A 316 -1.02 12.07 -18.26
CA GLU A 316 -1.23 11.03 -17.22
C GLU A 316 -1.89 11.65 -15.99
N ASN A 317 -2.78 10.93 -15.30
CA ASN A 317 -3.36 11.38 -14.02
C ASN A 317 -2.85 10.48 -12.90
N HIS A 318 -2.27 11.04 -11.84
CA HIS A 318 -1.68 10.32 -10.70
C HIS A 318 -2.16 10.87 -9.34
N GLY A 319 -3.18 11.74 -9.30
CA GLY A 319 -3.53 12.50 -8.11
C GLY A 319 -4.81 12.04 -7.38
N LYS A 320 -4.63 11.46 -6.19
CA LYS A 320 -5.60 11.16 -5.10
C LYS A 320 -6.94 10.49 -5.46
N GLY A 321 -7.33 9.49 -4.66
CA GLY A 321 -8.60 8.78 -4.82
C GLY A 321 -8.48 7.51 -5.68
N PHE A 322 -9.38 7.29 -6.64
CA PHE A 322 -9.44 6.05 -7.43
C PHE A 322 -9.15 6.25 -8.93
N LYS A 323 -8.42 5.31 -9.52
CA LYS A 323 -8.22 5.15 -10.96
C LYS A 323 -9.27 4.18 -11.49
N PHE A 324 -10.00 4.56 -12.54
CA PHE A 324 -10.90 3.70 -13.29
C PHE A 324 -10.32 3.42 -14.68
N GLU A 325 -10.32 2.19 -15.15
CA GLU A 325 -9.93 1.76 -16.49
C GLU A 325 -11.14 1.10 -17.15
N VAL A 326 -11.44 1.47 -18.40
CA VAL A 326 -12.57 0.90 -19.14
C VAL A 326 -12.07 0.21 -20.41
N GLU A 327 -12.27 -1.10 -20.49
CA GLU A 327 -11.84 -1.93 -21.62
C GLU A 327 -12.92 -2.98 -21.91
N ASP A 328 -13.33 -3.12 -23.18
CA ASP A 328 -14.29 -4.14 -23.64
C ASP A 328 -15.58 -4.26 -22.79
N GLY A 329 -16.14 -3.12 -22.36
CA GLY A 329 -17.37 -3.09 -21.54
C GLY A 329 -17.17 -3.44 -20.07
N LYS A 330 -15.91 -3.63 -19.64
CA LYS A 330 -15.52 -3.86 -18.25
C LYS A 330 -14.97 -2.57 -17.65
N ILE A 331 -15.36 -2.30 -16.41
CA ILE A 331 -14.82 -1.25 -15.57
C ILE A 331 -13.89 -1.92 -14.56
N THR A 332 -12.62 -1.57 -14.60
CA THR A 332 -11.62 -1.97 -13.60
C THR A 332 -11.25 -0.74 -12.78
N PHE A 333 -11.10 -0.85 -11.48
CA PHE A 333 -10.64 0.28 -10.67
C PHE A 333 -9.65 -0.12 -9.59
N SER A 334 -8.80 0.82 -9.20
CA SER A 334 -7.78 0.70 -8.17
C SER A 334 -7.57 2.03 -7.45
N ARG A 335 -6.90 2.04 -6.29
CA ARG A 335 -6.48 3.30 -5.67
C ARG A 335 -5.37 3.95 -6.49
N ALA A 336 -5.46 5.26 -6.69
CA ALA A 336 -4.47 6.05 -7.41
C ALA A 336 -3.12 6.10 -6.66
N ASP A 337 -3.12 5.93 -5.33
CA ASP A 337 -1.91 5.86 -4.49
C ASP A 337 -1.15 4.51 -4.61
N GLY A 338 -1.70 3.55 -5.37
CA GLY A 338 -1.12 2.23 -5.53
C GLY A 338 -1.18 1.36 -4.27
N LYS A 339 -1.95 1.71 -3.23
CA LYS A 339 -2.24 0.83 -2.10
C LYS A 339 -3.30 -0.22 -2.49
N ASN A 340 -3.41 -1.26 -1.68
CA ASN A 340 -4.51 -2.22 -1.83
C ASN A 340 -5.82 -1.59 -1.31
N MET A 341 -6.95 -1.99 -1.89
CA MET A 341 -8.25 -1.44 -1.59
C MET A 341 -8.93 -2.24 -0.48
N ASP A 342 -9.43 -1.57 0.55
CA ASP A 342 -10.24 -2.24 1.58
C ASP A 342 -11.71 -2.21 1.17
N ILE A 343 -12.12 -3.19 0.35
CA ILE A 343 -13.47 -3.23 -0.23
C ILE A 343 -14.11 -4.59 0.06
N LYS A 344 -15.30 -4.55 0.67
CA LYS A 344 -16.22 -5.67 0.68
C LYS A 344 -16.92 -5.73 -0.68
N LEU A 345 -16.41 -6.55 -1.58
CA LEU A 345 -16.91 -6.60 -2.96
C LEU A 345 -18.34 -7.13 -3.06
N ASP A 346 -18.78 -7.92 -2.07
CA ASP A 346 -20.19 -8.28 -1.90
C ASP A 346 -21.03 -7.00 -1.84
N HIS A 347 -21.83 -6.76 -2.88
CA HIS A 347 -22.77 -5.64 -3.01
C HIS A 347 -22.13 -4.25 -3.24
N SER A 348 -20.86 -4.18 -3.64
CA SER A 348 -20.21 -2.89 -3.97
C SER A 348 -20.73 -2.28 -5.28
N LEU A 349 -21.34 -3.05 -6.19
CA LEU A 349 -21.98 -2.54 -7.41
C LEU A 349 -23.40 -3.11 -7.56
N VAL A 350 -24.40 -2.24 -7.53
CA VAL A 350 -25.83 -2.60 -7.59
C VAL A 350 -26.59 -1.78 -8.63
N LYS A 351 -27.72 -2.28 -9.12
CA LYS A 351 -28.63 -1.52 -10.00
C LYS A 351 -29.44 -0.52 -9.14
N ALA A 352 -29.47 0.77 -9.51
CA ALA A 352 -30.02 1.82 -8.62
C ALA A 352 -31.54 1.72 -8.42
N GLY A 353 -31.98 2.06 -7.20
CA GLY A 353 -33.35 1.90 -6.70
C GLY A 353 -33.54 0.75 -5.71
N GLN A 354 -32.45 0.09 -5.31
CA GLN A 354 -32.44 -1.04 -4.38
C GLN A 354 -31.33 -0.86 -3.34
N THR A 355 -31.52 -1.45 -2.15
CA THR A 355 -30.58 -1.35 -1.03
C THR A 355 -29.38 -2.27 -1.26
N PRO A 356 -28.12 -1.78 -1.12
CA PRO A 356 -26.95 -2.65 -1.06
C PRO A 356 -27.13 -3.71 0.05
N GLY A 357 -26.97 -5.00 -0.26
CA GLY A 357 -27.05 -6.10 0.72
C GLY A 357 -28.15 -7.16 0.51
N THR A 358 -28.98 -7.08 -0.54
CA THR A 358 -29.91 -8.15 -0.92
C THR A 358 -29.38 -8.91 -2.15
N GLY A 359 -28.96 -10.16 -1.95
CA GLY A 359 -28.08 -10.92 -2.87
C GLY A 359 -28.56 -11.25 -4.29
N ASP A 360 -29.80 -10.91 -4.68
CA ASP A 360 -30.38 -11.43 -5.94
C ASP A 360 -30.16 -10.54 -7.19
N THR A 361 -29.48 -9.40 -7.08
CA THR A 361 -29.34 -8.44 -8.21
C THR A 361 -27.98 -7.72 -8.31
N ALA A 362 -26.94 -8.22 -7.63
CA ALA A 362 -25.60 -7.66 -7.68
C ALA A 362 -24.94 -7.86 -9.06
N VAL A 363 -24.15 -6.89 -9.50
CA VAL A 363 -23.19 -7.12 -10.60
C VAL A 363 -21.93 -7.71 -9.99
N ASP A 364 -21.50 -8.86 -10.49
CA ASP A 364 -20.29 -9.54 -9.99
C ASP A 364 -19.06 -8.64 -10.12
N LEU A 365 -18.50 -8.26 -8.98
CA LEU A 365 -17.22 -7.58 -8.87
C LEU A 365 -16.13 -8.60 -8.54
N LYS A 366 -15.19 -8.79 -9.47
CA LYS A 366 -14.04 -9.67 -9.28
C LYS A 366 -12.90 -8.92 -8.61
N ALA A 367 -12.45 -9.41 -7.46
CA ALA A 367 -11.18 -8.99 -6.86
C ALA A 367 -10.01 -9.52 -7.69
N LEU A 368 -9.02 -8.66 -7.94
CA LEU A 368 -7.79 -9.03 -8.60
C LEU A 368 -6.57 -8.62 -7.75
N ASP A 369 -5.53 -9.44 -7.79
CA ASP A 369 -4.23 -9.17 -7.19
C ASP A 369 -3.36 -8.21 -8.05
N ALA A 370 -2.11 -7.96 -7.63
CA ALA A 370 -1.19 -7.09 -8.35
C ALA A 370 -0.87 -7.56 -9.79
N ASN A 371 -1.01 -8.86 -10.06
CA ASN A 371 -0.78 -9.49 -11.37
C ASN A 371 -2.07 -9.60 -12.20
N LYS A 372 -3.17 -8.97 -11.75
CA LYS A 372 -4.52 -9.10 -12.31
C LYS A 372 -5.08 -10.53 -12.26
N GLY A 373 -4.56 -11.37 -11.36
CA GLY A 373 -5.10 -12.70 -11.07
C GLY A 373 -6.31 -12.62 -10.14
N ALA A 374 -7.34 -13.42 -10.39
CA ALA A 374 -8.57 -13.40 -9.58
C ALA A 374 -8.33 -13.95 -8.16
N LEU A 375 -8.85 -13.24 -7.16
CA LEU A 375 -8.85 -13.67 -5.76
C LEU A 375 -10.22 -14.27 -5.39
N ALA A 376 -10.22 -15.36 -4.64
CA ALA A 376 -11.41 -15.88 -3.98
C ALA A 376 -11.74 -15.04 -2.73
N ALA A 377 -13.02 -15.01 -2.32
CA ALA A 377 -13.51 -14.14 -1.24
C ALA A 377 -12.80 -14.38 0.12
N ASP A 378 -12.43 -15.63 0.41
CA ASP A 378 -11.66 -16.03 1.58
C ASP A 378 -10.18 -15.63 1.51
N ALA A 379 -9.68 -15.27 0.32
CA ALA A 379 -8.31 -14.85 0.07
C ALA A 379 -8.16 -13.32 -0.11
N TYR A 380 -9.20 -12.54 0.18
CA TYR A 380 -9.15 -11.06 0.07
C TYR A 380 -8.23 -10.42 1.08
N THR A 381 -7.99 -11.09 2.21
CA THR A 381 -7.10 -10.58 3.25
C THR A 381 -5.98 -11.57 3.52
N GLU A 382 -4.80 -11.05 3.82
CA GLU A 382 -3.74 -11.84 4.45
C GLU A 382 -3.50 -11.34 5.86
N LYS A 383 -3.17 -12.28 6.76
CA LYS A 383 -2.57 -11.93 8.04
C LYS A 383 -1.14 -11.53 7.76
N LYS A 384 -0.87 -10.23 7.87
CA LYS A 384 0.49 -9.71 7.75
C LYS A 384 1.04 -9.47 9.14
N THR A 385 1.97 -10.32 9.56
CA THR A 385 2.81 -10.07 10.72
C THR A 385 3.59 -8.77 10.50
N ASN A 386 3.68 -7.93 11.52
CA ASN A 386 4.38 -6.63 11.48
C ASN A 386 3.76 -5.58 10.54
N ALA A 387 2.43 -5.58 10.34
CA ALA A 387 1.75 -4.58 9.50
C ALA A 387 2.08 -3.13 9.87
N TYR A 388 2.41 -2.89 11.14
CA TYR A 388 2.74 -1.57 11.70
C TYR A 388 4.23 -1.24 11.68
N LEU A 389 5.12 -2.18 11.34
CA LEU A 389 6.56 -1.93 11.24
C LEU A 389 6.90 -1.25 9.91
N THR A 390 6.38 -0.05 9.69
CA THR A 390 6.54 0.70 8.45
C THR A 390 6.41 2.21 8.65
N VAL A 391 7.25 2.98 7.97
CA VAL A 391 7.19 4.45 7.87
C VAL A 391 7.00 4.94 6.43
N LYS A 392 6.37 4.12 5.58
CA LYS A 392 6.12 4.43 4.16
C LYS A 392 5.38 5.75 3.94
N ASP A 393 4.50 6.12 4.87
CA ASP A 393 3.81 7.41 4.88
C ASP A 393 3.68 7.94 6.32
N HIS A 394 3.21 9.18 6.45
CA HIS A 394 3.05 9.83 7.76
C HIS A 394 2.16 8.99 8.68
N ASP A 395 1.02 8.52 8.17
CA ASP A 395 0.03 7.78 8.95
C ASP A 395 0.61 6.45 9.46
N SER A 396 1.31 5.71 8.61
CA SER A 396 1.95 4.46 9.00
C SER A 396 3.02 4.68 10.07
N ALA A 397 3.77 5.78 9.97
CA ALA A 397 4.76 6.15 10.99
C ALA A 397 4.09 6.56 12.32
N GLN A 398 2.95 7.25 12.29
CA GLN A 398 2.16 7.56 13.50
C GLN A 398 1.62 6.30 14.15
N ASP A 399 1.15 5.34 13.36
CA ASP A 399 0.68 4.08 13.91
C ASP A 399 1.83 3.29 14.57
N LEU A 400 3.01 3.27 13.95
CA LEU A 400 4.21 2.66 14.56
C LEU A 400 4.59 3.33 15.89
N ILE A 401 4.56 4.67 15.96
CA ILE A 401 4.81 5.41 17.21
C ILE A 401 3.82 4.98 18.29
N ARG A 402 2.52 4.87 17.96
CA ARG A 402 1.47 4.46 18.91
C ARG A 402 1.62 3.00 19.38
N VAL A 403 2.25 2.14 18.60
CA VAL A 403 2.55 0.75 19.00
C VAL A 403 3.81 0.66 19.86
N LEU A 404 4.77 1.57 19.67
CA LEU A 404 6.02 1.61 20.41
C LEU A 404 5.93 2.36 21.75
N ASP A 405 4.97 3.29 21.88
CA ASP A 405 4.57 3.92 23.13
C ASP A 405 3.71 2.98 23.98
#